data_AF-A0A3L7RXJ5-F1
#
_entry.id   AF-A0A3L7RXJ5-F1
#
_cell.length_a   1.000
_cell.length_b   1.000
_cell.length_c   1.000
_cell.angle_alpha   90.00
_cell.angle_beta   90.00
_cell.angle_gamma   90.00
#
_symmetry.space_group_name_H-M   'P 1'
#
loop_
_entity.id
_entity.type
_entity.pdbx_description
1 polymer ?
#
loop_
_entity_poly.entity_id
_entity_poly.type
_entity_poly.pdbx_seq_one_letter_code
_entity_poly.pdbx_strand_id
1 'polypeptide(L)'
;MKMNIKSFLKIMSAFAIAVLSQTASAQTTDTQRFTVTVPSTLSITGPADQTLTHDTTNNNQVFVPGSNTATHWAVQCNSVAGATVNLRTNTPFTHTSNNSYKRDAKLDLTVSSSDNNGTSAIWTVSTASDQTNHAGSDNVAAVQATSSQPGKATLALSVTFITSTYSTLLQGDYQIDVVGTIAAN
;
A
#
# COMPACT_ATOMS: atom_id res chain seq x y z
N MET A 1 115.93 25.59 -17.14
CA MET A 1 114.86 26.29 -16.42
C MET A 1 114.21 27.31 -17.36
N LYS A 2 113.05 26.99 -17.92
CA LYS A 2 112.08 27.92 -18.52
C LYS A 2 110.78 27.13 -18.70
N MET A 3 109.87 27.34 -17.75
CA MET A 3 108.54 26.74 -17.67
C MET A 3 107.57 27.65 -18.42
N ASN A 4 106.92 27.14 -19.48
CA ASN A 4 105.86 27.85 -20.18
C ASN A 4 104.50 27.27 -19.75
N ILE A 5 103.99 27.84 -18.66
CA ILE A 5 102.58 27.80 -18.27
C ILE A 5 101.85 28.82 -19.13
N LYS A 6 100.80 28.39 -19.87
CA LYS A 6 99.50 29.08 -19.97
C LYS A 6 98.56 28.38 -20.95
N SER A 7 97.38 28.08 -20.41
CA SER A 7 96.07 28.13 -21.07
C SER A 7 95.74 27.07 -22.12
N PHE A 8 94.87 26.12 -21.77
CA PHE A 8 93.52 26.13 -22.35
C PHE A 8 92.50 25.47 -21.41
N LEU A 9 91.49 26.29 -21.11
CA LEU A 9 90.39 26.13 -20.19
C LEU A 9 89.25 25.31 -20.84
N LYS A 10 88.74 24.27 -20.17
CA LYS A 10 87.35 23.76 -20.29
C LYS A 10 87.00 23.20 -18.89
N ILE A 11 86.28 23.88 -17.97
CA ILE A 11 84.85 24.27 -18.01
C ILE A 11 84.03 23.02 -18.44
N MET A 12 83.22 22.33 -17.63
CA MET A 12 82.25 22.74 -16.62
C MET A 12 81.81 21.53 -15.77
N SER A 13 81.64 21.78 -14.47
CA SER A 13 80.48 21.45 -13.61
C SER A 13 79.84 20.05 -13.59
N ALA A 14 79.87 19.49 -12.39
CA ALA A 14 78.99 18.43 -11.90
C ALA A 14 77.50 18.78 -12.01
N PHE A 15 76.66 17.77 -12.27
CA PHE A 15 75.31 17.72 -11.70
C PHE A 15 74.89 16.26 -11.51
N ALA A 16 74.96 15.80 -10.26
CA ALA A 16 74.35 14.55 -9.84
C ALA A 16 72.83 14.73 -9.86
N ILE A 17 72.16 14.21 -10.88
CA ILE A 17 70.69 14.16 -10.93
C ILE A 17 70.25 12.91 -10.16
N ALA A 18 70.26 13.01 -8.83
CA ALA A 18 69.42 12.17 -7.98
C ALA A 18 68.04 12.85 -7.91
N VAL A 19 67.24 12.72 -8.96
CA VAL A 19 65.83 13.12 -8.90
C VAL A 19 65.08 11.96 -8.28
N LEU A 20 64.73 12.17 -7.01
CA LEU A 20 63.70 11.47 -6.26
C LEU A 20 62.58 11.04 -7.20
N SER A 21 62.44 9.74 -7.43
CA SER A 21 61.22 9.19 -8.00
C SER A 21 60.10 9.52 -7.03
N GLN A 22 59.40 10.63 -7.26
CA GLN A 22 58.13 10.89 -6.62
C GLN A 22 57.26 9.69 -7.00
N THR A 23 56.98 8.81 -6.06
CA THR A 23 55.90 7.84 -6.21
C THR A 23 54.63 8.65 -6.32
N ALA A 24 54.27 9.03 -7.55
CA ALA A 24 52.95 9.53 -7.84
C ALA A 24 52.00 8.37 -7.54
N SER A 25 51.32 8.44 -6.39
CA SER A 25 50.19 7.55 -6.12
C SER A 25 49.12 7.89 -7.16
N ALA A 26 49.13 7.16 -8.28
CA ALA A 26 48.06 7.25 -9.26
C ALA A 26 46.77 6.81 -8.56
N GLN A 27 45.75 7.66 -8.59
CA GLN A 27 44.42 7.29 -8.12
C GLN A 27 43.90 6.16 -9.04
N THR A 28 43.88 4.92 -8.55
CA THR A 28 43.43 3.74 -9.31
C THR A 28 41.95 3.43 -9.15
N THR A 29 41.24 4.23 -8.33
CA THR A 29 39.83 4.01 -8.01
C THR A 29 39.06 5.31 -8.14
N ASP A 30 37.93 5.24 -8.84
CA ASP A 30 36.94 6.30 -8.96
C ASP A 30 35.55 5.71 -8.69
N THR A 31 34.56 6.54 -8.34
CA THR A 31 33.20 6.11 -8.01
C THR A 31 32.19 6.70 -8.96
N GLN A 32 31.46 5.83 -9.67
CA GLN A 32 30.27 6.22 -10.43
C GLN A 32 29.01 5.99 -9.60
N ARG A 33 28.15 7.01 -9.48
CA ARG A 33 26.84 6.88 -8.82
C ARG A 33 25.72 6.76 -9.86
N PHE A 34 24.88 5.75 -9.68
CA PHE A 34 23.63 5.58 -10.42
C PHE A 34 22.47 5.86 -9.47
N THR A 35 21.51 6.66 -9.93
CA THR A 35 20.32 7.04 -9.17
C THR A 35 19.08 6.70 -9.98
N VAL A 36 18.13 6.02 -9.34
CA VAL A 36 16.79 5.76 -9.88
C VAL A 36 15.78 6.45 -8.98
N THR A 37 14.89 7.24 -9.59
CA THR A 37 13.77 7.87 -8.89
C THR A 37 12.51 7.04 -9.08
N VAL A 38 11.93 6.56 -7.98
CA VAL A 38 10.65 5.85 -7.98
C VAL A 38 9.54 6.82 -7.56
N PRO A 39 8.49 7.03 -8.36
CA PRO A 39 7.37 7.90 -7.99
C PRO A 39 6.50 7.27 -6.90
N SER A 40 5.82 8.10 -6.11
CA SER A 40 4.84 7.63 -5.13
C SER A 40 3.64 6.96 -5.81
N THR A 41 3.21 5.84 -5.26
CA THR A 41 2.07 5.04 -5.71
C THR A 41 1.17 4.76 -4.52
N LEU A 42 -0.12 5.06 -4.70
CA LEU A 42 -1.19 4.74 -3.79
C LEU A 42 -2.41 4.36 -4.63
N SER A 43 -2.91 3.14 -4.49
CA SER A 43 -4.06 2.67 -5.27
C SER A 43 -4.99 1.78 -4.45
N ILE A 44 -6.27 1.88 -4.79
CA ILE A 44 -7.35 1.03 -4.32
C ILE A 44 -8.25 0.71 -5.52
N THR A 45 -8.69 -0.53 -5.61
CA THR A 45 -9.64 -0.97 -6.64
C THR A 45 -10.68 -1.86 -5.98
N GLY A 46 -11.94 -1.47 -6.08
CA GLY A 46 -13.07 -2.26 -5.58
C GLY A 46 -13.43 -3.43 -6.51
N PRO A 47 -14.06 -4.48 -5.98
CA PRO A 47 -14.60 -5.57 -6.79
C PRO A 47 -15.83 -5.13 -7.59
N ALA A 48 -16.30 -6.00 -8.48
CA ALA A 48 -17.57 -5.80 -9.19
C ALA A 48 -18.78 -5.93 -8.25
N ASP A 49 -19.86 -5.21 -8.57
CA ASP A 49 -21.13 -5.25 -7.83
C ASP A 49 -21.64 -6.68 -7.65
N GLN A 50 -22.21 -6.94 -6.48
CA GLN A 50 -22.76 -8.25 -6.12
C GLN A 50 -24.28 -8.16 -5.95
N THR A 51 -24.97 -9.23 -6.31
CA THR A 51 -26.41 -9.38 -6.08
C THR A 51 -26.68 -10.71 -5.40
N LEU A 52 -27.72 -10.74 -4.56
CA LEU A 52 -28.13 -11.93 -3.82
C LEU A 52 -29.66 -11.95 -3.73
N THR A 53 -30.26 -13.12 -3.90
CA THR A 53 -31.69 -13.34 -3.67
C THR A 53 -31.91 -13.79 -2.23
N HIS A 54 -32.75 -13.08 -1.48
CA HIS A 54 -33.04 -13.43 -0.10
C HIS A 54 -33.70 -14.82 0.00
N ASP A 55 -33.23 -15.65 0.92
CA ASP A 55 -33.68 -17.03 1.13
C ASP A 55 -35.07 -17.20 1.79
N THR A 56 -35.81 -16.10 2.03
CA THR A 56 -37.12 -16.07 2.72
C THR A 56 -37.16 -16.58 4.16
N THR A 57 -36.00 -16.77 4.80
CA THR A 57 -35.88 -17.14 6.22
C THR A 57 -35.58 -15.92 7.08
N ASN A 58 -35.55 -16.08 8.41
CA ASN A 58 -35.09 -15.01 9.31
C ASN A 58 -33.55 -14.90 9.39
N ASN A 59 -32.81 -15.73 8.64
CA ASN A 59 -31.36 -15.68 8.64
C ASN A 59 -30.87 -14.42 7.93
N ASN A 60 -29.75 -13.87 8.40
CA ASN A 60 -29.06 -12.80 7.72
C ASN A 60 -28.52 -13.29 6.37
N GLN A 61 -28.57 -12.41 5.37
CA GLN A 61 -28.04 -12.71 4.05
C GLN A 61 -26.63 -12.13 3.93
N VAL A 62 -25.67 -12.94 3.51
CA VAL A 62 -24.25 -12.57 3.51
C VAL A 62 -23.71 -12.55 2.08
N PHE A 63 -23.22 -11.39 1.67
CA PHE A 63 -22.35 -11.25 0.50
C PHE A 63 -20.94 -11.66 0.94
N VAL A 64 -20.59 -12.91 0.62
CA VAL A 64 -19.25 -13.46 0.92
C VAL A 64 -18.30 -13.06 -0.21
N PRO A 65 -17.09 -12.54 0.10
CA PRO A 65 -16.05 -12.41 -0.90
C PRO A 65 -15.73 -13.83 -1.39
N GLY A 66 -15.89 -14.06 -2.69
CA GLY A 66 -15.66 -15.37 -3.29
C GLY A 66 -14.21 -15.82 -3.12
N SER A 67 -13.90 -17.09 -3.42
CA SER A 67 -12.53 -17.60 -3.32
C SER A 67 -11.57 -17.02 -4.38
N ASN A 68 -12.08 -16.22 -5.33
CA ASN A 68 -11.29 -15.55 -6.36
C ASN A 68 -10.90 -14.14 -5.91
N THR A 69 -9.69 -13.69 -6.24
CA THR A 69 -9.23 -12.34 -5.90
C THR A 69 -10.01 -11.23 -6.64
N ALA A 70 -10.79 -11.57 -7.67
CA ALA A 70 -11.64 -10.63 -8.42
C ALA A 70 -12.83 -10.08 -7.60
N THR A 71 -13.20 -10.75 -6.50
CA THR A 71 -14.24 -10.29 -5.56
C THR A 71 -13.66 -9.60 -4.32
N HIS A 72 -12.36 -9.29 -4.34
CA HIS A 72 -11.65 -8.62 -3.25
C HIS A 72 -11.30 -7.18 -3.62
N TRP A 73 -11.08 -6.35 -2.60
CA TRP A 73 -10.48 -5.04 -2.77
C TRP A 73 -8.96 -5.18 -2.97
N ALA A 74 -8.42 -4.67 -4.06
CA ALA A 74 -6.99 -4.67 -4.31
C ALA A 74 -6.38 -3.33 -3.85
N VAL A 75 -5.30 -3.38 -3.07
CA VAL A 75 -4.64 -2.19 -2.52
C VAL A 75 -3.14 -2.26 -2.72
N GLN A 76 -2.52 -1.11 -2.97
CA GLN A 76 -1.06 -0.98 -3.10
C GLN A 76 -0.59 0.37 -2.58
N CYS A 77 0.52 0.36 -1.85
CA CYS A 77 1.24 1.57 -1.47
C CYS A 77 2.76 1.35 -1.61
N ASN A 78 3.51 2.39 -1.97
CA ASN A 78 4.98 2.35 -1.90
C ASN A 78 5.58 3.40 -0.95
N SER A 79 4.77 3.95 -0.04
CA SER A 79 5.24 4.81 1.05
C SER A 79 5.99 4.00 2.10
N VAL A 80 7.10 4.56 2.60
CA VAL A 80 7.90 3.95 3.69
C VAL A 80 7.08 3.84 4.98
N ALA A 81 6.19 4.79 5.24
CA ALA A 81 5.30 4.76 6.40
C ALA A 81 4.07 3.83 6.20
N GLY A 82 3.92 3.26 5.00
CA GLY A 82 2.75 2.49 4.61
C GLY A 82 1.53 3.38 4.30
N ALA A 83 0.34 2.80 4.47
CA ALA A 83 -0.93 3.42 4.12
C ALA A 83 -2.07 2.88 4.98
N THR A 84 -3.17 3.62 5.04
CA THR A 84 -4.41 3.22 5.69
C THR A 84 -5.54 3.15 4.66
N VAL A 85 -6.28 2.05 4.68
CA VAL A 85 -7.48 1.81 3.87
C VAL A 85 -8.70 1.84 4.77
N ASN A 86 -9.69 2.64 4.41
CA ASN A 86 -10.99 2.69 5.09
C ASN A 86 -12.08 2.23 4.12
N LEU A 87 -12.81 1.17 4.47
CA LEU A 87 -13.98 0.71 3.75
C LEU A 87 -15.21 1.02 4.61
N ARG A 88 -16.12 1.84 4.09
CA ARG A 88 -17.26 2.30 4.88
C ARG A 88 -18.54 2.39 4.07
N THR A 89 -19.66 2.23 4.75
CA THR A 89 -20.98 2.58 4.20
C THR A 89 -21.28 4.05 4.47
N ASN A 90 -22.19 4.64 3.70
CA ASN A 90 -22.78 5.96 4.01
C ASN A 90 -24.18 5.83 4.62
N THR A 91 -24.83 4.70 4.37
CA THR A 91 -26.21 4.42 4.74
C THR A 91 -26.34 2.94 5.11
N PRO A 92 -27.38 2.55 5.86
CA PRO A 92 -27.84 1.17 5.93
C PRO A 92 -28.35 0.71 4.55
N PHE A 93 -28.63 -0.59 4.43
CA PHE A 93 -29.39 -1.10 3.29
C PHE A 93 -30.74 -0.39 3.22
N THR A 94 -31.05 0.20 2.06
CA THR A 94 -32.27 0.99 1.87
C THR A 94 -33.07 0.44 0.69
N HIS A 95 -34.38 0.30 0.88
CA HIS A 95 -35.26 -0.18 -0.18
C HIS A 95 -35.36 0.86 -1.31
N THR A 96 -35.16 0.42 -2.56
CA THR A 96 -34.97 1.31 -3.72
C THR A 96 -36.20 2.13 -4.10
N SER A 97 -37.41 1.63 -3.81
CA SER A 97 -38.66 2.34 -4.09
C SER A 97 -39.35 2.92 -2.85
N ASN A 98 -38.83 2.65 -1.65
CA ASN A 98 -39.39 3.20 -0.40
C ASN A 98 -38.32 3.32 0.69
N ASN A 99 -37.65 4.47 0.72
CA ASN A 99 -36.50 4.71 1.61
C ASN A 99 -36.81 4.67 3.11
N SER A 100 -38.08 4.58 3.50
CA SER A 100 -38.48 4.35 4.90
C SER A 100 -38.20 2.91 5.35
N TYR A 101 -38.08 1.96 4.43
CA TYR A 101 -37.71 0.58 4.71
C TYR A 101 -36.19 0.42 4.63
N LYS A 102 -35.58 0.12 5.78
CA LYS A 102 -34.13 -0.01 5.92
C LYS A 102 -33.77 -1.29 6.68
N ARG A 103 -32.57 -1.81 6.46
CA ARG A 103 -31.96 -2.86 7.26
C ARG A 103 -30.51 -2.55 7.55
N ASP A 104 -30.07 -2.98 8.72
CA ASP A 104 -28.69 -2.76 9.11
C ASP A 104 -27.74 -3.60 8.26
N ALA A 105 -26.56 -3.03 8.04
CA ALA A 105 -25.46 -3.68 7.37
C ALA A 105 -24.35 -3.96 8.38
N LYS A 106 -23.77 -5.16 8.34
CA LYS A 106 -22.54 -5.47 9.06
C LYS A 106 -21.41 -5.71 8.06
N LEU A 107 -20.26 -5.09 8.33
CA LEU A 107 -19.03 -5.27 7.59
C LEU A 107 -18.09 -6.17 8.39
N ASP A 108 -17.43 -7.11 7.71
CA ASP A 108 -16.34 -7.91 8.26
C ASP A 108 -15.16 -7.91 7.28
N LEU A 109 -14.00 -7.47 7.76
CA LEU A 109 -12.79 -7.30 6.97
C LEU A 109 -11.71 -8.29 7.38
N THR A 110 -11.11 -8.92 6.37
CA THR A 110 -9.92 -9.76 6.53
C THR A 110 -8.89 -9.43 5.44
N VAL A 111 -7.62 -9.69 5.72
CA VAL A 111 -6.57 -9.67 4.69
C VAL A 111 -6.52 -11.06 4.07
N SER A 112 -6.90 -11.18 2.80
CA SER A 112 -6.92 -12.44 2.05
C SER A 112 -5.53 -12.82 1.55
N SER A 113 -4.78 -11.84 1.06
CA SER A 113 -3.35 -11.98 0.79
C SER A 113 -2.65 -10.64 1.00
N SER A 114 -1.37 -10.70 1.35
CA SER A 114 -0.50 -9.53 1.52
C SER A 114 0.91 -9.91 1.09
N ASP A 115 1.62 -8.95 0.50
CA ASP A 115 3.08 -9.02 0.48
C ASP A 115 3.57 -9.14 1.94
N ASN A 116 4.69 -9.83 2.12
CA ASN A 116 5.34 -9.97 3.41
C ASN A 116 6.79 -9.46 3.33
N ASN A 117 7.34 -9.06 4.46
CA ASN A 117 8.74 -8.65 4.57
C ASN A 117 9.67 -9.83 4.92
N GLY A 118 9.31 -11.04 4.48
CA GLY A 118 10.01 -12.29 4.79
C GLY A 118 9.59 -12.96 6.10
N THR A 119 8.95 -12.24 7.04
CA THR A 119 8.51 -12.83 8.32
C THR A 119 7.13 -12.38 8.80
N SER A 120 6.60 -11.27 8.30
CA SER A 120 5.28 -10.77 8.69
C SER A 120 4.54 -10.15 7.51
N ALA A 121 3.21 -10.29 7.52
CA ALA A 121 2.35 -9.61 6.57
C ALA A 121 2.49 -8.09 6.73
N ILE A 122 2.65 -7.38 5.61
CA ILE A 122 2.81 -5.93 5.60
C ILE A 122 1.48 -5.23 5.88
N TRP A 123 0.38 -5.81 5.39
CA TRP A 123 -0.97 -5.34 5.64
C TRP A 123 -1.64 -6.11 6.78
N THR A 124 -2.28 -5.38 7.68
CA THR A 124 -3.02 -5.92 8.83
C THR A 124 -4.39 -5.24 8.94
N VAL A 125 -5.35 -5.90 9.57
CA VAL A 125 -6.66 -5.33 9.87
C VAL A 125 -6.59 -4.60 11.21
N SER A 126 -6.91 -3.31 11.23
CA SER A 126 -6.97 -2.49 12.45
C SER A 126 -8.39 -2.37 13.01
N THR A 127 -9.41 -2.39 12.16
CA THR A 127 -10.82 -2.49 12.54
C THR A 127 -11.48 -3.60 11.72
N ALA A 128 -11.72 -4.74 12.36
CA ALA A 128 -12.15 -5.95 11.65
C ALA A 128 -13.65 -6.03 11.39
N SER A 129 -14.48 -5.40 12.21
CA SER A 129 -15.92 -5.43 12.03
C SER A 129 -16.57 -4.19 12.59
N ASP A 130 -17.63 -3.78 11.92
CA ASP A 130 -18.53 -2.71 12.35
C ASP A 130 -19.92 -2.92 11.74
N GLN A 131 -20.95 -2.31 12.31
CA GLN A 131 -22.32 -2.43 11.79
C GLN A 131 -23.11 -1.13 11.95
N THR A 132 -24.04 -0.89 11.03
CA THR A 132 -25.01 0.20 11.19
C THR A 132 -26.04 -0.16 12.27
N ASN A 133 -26.67 0.87 12.84
CA ASN A 133 -27.87 0.79 13.65
C ASN A 133 -28.80 1.94 13.27
N HIS A 134 -29.58 1.74 12.20
CA HIS A 134 -30.48 2.75 11.65
C HIS A 134 -31.57 3.18 12.63
N ALA A 135 -31.99 2.30 13.55
CA ALA A 135 -32.93 2.63 14.63
C ALA A 135 -32.28 3.53 15.69
N GLY A 136 -30.97 3.37 15.92
CA GLY A 136 -30.15 4.18 16.83
C GLY A 136 -29.50 5.40 16.19
N SER A 137 -29.86 5.76 14.95
CA SER A 137 -29.25 6.84 14.17
C SER A 137 -27.78 6.64 13.77
N ASP A 138 -27.23 5.44 13.95
CA ASP A 138 -25.92 5.09 13.40
C ASP A 138 -26.11 4.49 12.00
N ASN A 139 -25.74 5.26 10.97
CA ASN A 139 -25.97 4.86 9.58
C ASN A 139 -24.67 4.45 8.86
N VAL A 140 -23.55 4.38 9.59
CA VAL A 140 -22.23 4.15 9.01
C VAL A 140 -21.58 2.96 9.69
N ALA A 141 -21.21 1.95 8.90
CA ALA A 141 -20.29 0.92 9.33
C ALA A 141 -18.94 1.18 8.65
N ALA A 142 -17.84 1.13 9.39
CA ALA A 142 -16.49 1.35 8.88
C ALA A 142 -15.49 0.30 9.38
N VAL A 143 -14.75 -0.29 8.45
CA VAL A 143 -13.68 -1.25 8.71
C VAL A 143 -12.38 -0.78 8.08
N GLN A 144 -11.26 -1.16 8.67
CA GLN A 144 -9.97 -0.55 8.36
C GLN A 144 -8.85 -1.59 8.29
N ALA A 145 -7.98 -1.43 7.30
CA ALA A 145 -6.71 -2.12 7.20
C ALA A 145 -5.57 -1.12 7.06
N THR A 146 -4.41 -1.44 7.63
CA THR A 146 -3.21 -0.60 7.60
C THR A 146 -2.01 -1.39 7.12
N SER A 147 -1.15 -0.71 6.38
CA SER A 147 0.18 -1.16 6.05
C SER A 147 1.20 -0.34 6.83
N SER A 148 2.29 -0.98 7.26
CA SER A 148 3.44 -0.31 7.87
C SER A 148 4.61 -0.08 6.90
N GLN A 149 4.54 -0.58 5.66
CA GLN A 149 5.65 -0.58 4.68
C GLN A 149 5.14 -0.59 3.22
N PRO A 150 6.02 -0.37 2.21
CA PRO A 150 5.65 -0.60 0.81
C PRO A 150 5.18 -2.04 0.55
N GLY A 151 4.08 -2.21 -0.18
CA GLY A 151 3.55 -3.53 -0.54
C GLY A 151 2.12 -3.46 -1.05
N LYS A 152 1.63 -4.61 -1.53
CA LYS A 152 0.23 -4.79 -1.95
C LYS A 152 -0.51 -5.80 -1.07
N ALA A 153 -1.84 -5.73 -1.09
CA ALA A 153 -2.71 -6.72 -0.48
C ALA A 153 -4.03 -6.86 -1.25
N THR A 154 -4.74 -7.94 -0.95
CA THR A 154 -6.16 -8.12 -1.29
C THR A 154 -6.95 -8.23 0.02
N LEU A 155 -7.98 -7.42 0.15
CA LEU A 155 -8.83 -7.35 1.33
C LEU A 155 -10.17 -8.04 1.02
N ALA A 156 -10.51 -9.04 1.83
CA ALA A 156 -11.78 -9.74 1.77
C ALA A 156 -12.78 -9.02 2.69
N LEU A 157 -13.78 -8.39 2.08
CA LEU A 157 -14.88 -7.75 2.79
C LEU A 157 -16.14 -8.61 2.64
N SER A 158 -16.70 -9.06 3.77
CA SER A 158 -18.07 -9.59 3.80
C SER A 158 -19.03 -8.47 4.17
N VAL A 159 -20.17 -8.41 3.46
CA VAL A 159 -21.26 -7.49 3.76
C VAL A 159 -22.48 -8.31 4.13
N THR A 160 -23.05 -8.05 5.30
CA THR A 160 -24.22 -8.79 5.79
C THR A 160 -25.44 -7.88 5.80
N PHE A 161 -26.49 -8.31 5.13
CA PHE A 161 -27.84 -7.76 5.27
C PHE A 161 -28.49 -8.36 6.52
N ILE A 162 -28.73 -7.54 7.54
CA ILE A 162 -29.33 -7.99 8.81
C ILE A 162 -30.85 -8.07 8.64
N THR A 163 -31.37 -9.28 8.50
CA THR A 163 -32.78 -9.53 8.19
C THR A 163 -33.69 -9.26 9.40
N SER A 164 -33.25 -9.69 10.58
CA SER A 164 -34.05 -9.81 11.81
C SER A 164 -35.28 -10.70 11.62
N THR A 165 -36.33 -10.19 10.97
CA THR A 165 -37.58 -10.92 10.72
C THR A 165 -38.01 -10.72 9.27
N TYR A 166 -38.06 -11.80 8.49
CA TYR A 166 -38.38 -11.74 7.06
C TYR A 166 -39.73 -11.09 6.77
N SER A 167 -40.77 -11.41 7.56
CA SER A 167 -42.13 -10.88 7.35
C SER A 167 -42.26 -9.35 7.52
N THR A 168 -41.21 -8.68 8.00
CA THR A 168 -41.15 -7.23 8.14
C THR A 168 -40.45 -6.54 6.96
N LEU A 169 -39.96 -7.31 5.98
CA LEU A 169 -39.33 -6.79 4.77
C LEU A 169 -40.39 -6.46 3.73
N LEU A 170 -40.31 -5.25 3.19
CA LEU A 170 -41.03 -4.91 1.96
C LEU A 170 -40.41 -5.65 0.77
N GLN A 171 -41.24 -6.19 -0.12
CA GLN A 171 -40.79 -6.82 -1.36
C GLN A 171 -40.14 -5.79 -2.29
N GLY A 172 -38.94 -6.11 -2.77
CA GLY A 172 -38.17 -5.33 -3.72
C GLY A 172 -36.69 -5.36 -3.39
N ASP A 173 -35.94 -4.48 -4.04
CA ASP A 173 -34.49 -4.43 -3.87
C ASP A 173 -34.11 -3.55 -2.69
N TYR A 174 -33.15 -4.01 -1.90
CA TYR A 174 -32.44 -3.19 -0.94
C TYR A 174 -31.00 -3.03 -1.42
N GLN A 175 -30.49 -1.80 -1.41
CA GLN A 175 -29.16 -1.48 -1.91
C GLN A 175 -28.33 -0.79 -0.84
N ILE A 176 -27.01 -0.97 -0.96
CA ILE A 176 -25.99 -0.30 -0.16
C ILE A 176 -24.74 -0.11 -1.02
N ASP A 177 -24.05 1.00 -0.79
CA ASP A 177 -22.72 1.23 -1.35
C ASP A 177 -21.66 1.13 -0.24
N VAL A 178 -20.59 0.40 -0.53
CA VAL A 178 -19.35 0.46 0.27
C VAL A 178 -18.33 1.29 -0.47
N VAL A 179 -17.89 2.37 0.16
CA VAL A 179 -16.88 3.28 -0.38
C VAL A 179 -15.53 2.95 0.25
N GLY A 180 -14.54 2.66 -0.59
CA GLY A 180 -13.15 2.46 -0.17
C GLY A 180 -12.30 3.70 -0.41
N THR A 181 -11.54 4.12 0.58
CA THR A 181 -10.48 5.13 0.43
C THR A 181 -9.15 4.59 0.90
N ILE A 182 -8.06 5.14 0.37
CA ILE A 182 -6.69 4.84 0.78
C ILE A 182 -5.91 6.15 0.95
N ALA A 183 -5.14 6.27 2.03
CA ALA A 183 -4.28 7.41 2.32
C ALA A 183 -2.90 6.94 2.79
N ALA A 184 -1.83 7.66 2.44
CA ALA A 184 -0.52 7.42 3.03
C ALA A 184 -0.55 7.79 4.52
N ASN A 185 0.20 7.05 5.34
CA ASN A 185 0.36 7.33 6.77
C ASN A 185 1.31 8.50 7.03
#